data_AF-A0A453H1L6-F1
#
_entry.id   AF-A0A453H1L6-F1
#
_cell.length_a   1.000
_cell.length_b   1.000
_cell.length_c   1.000
_cell.angle_alpha   90.00
_cell.angle_beta   90.00
_cell.angle_gamma   90.00
#
_symmetry.space_group_name_H-M   'P 1'
#
loop_
_entity.id
_entity.type
_entity.pdbx_description
1 polymer ?
#
loop_
_entity_poly.entity_id
_entity_poly.type
_entity_poly.pdbx_seq_one_letter_code
_entity_poly.pdbx_strand_id
1 'polypeptide(L)'
;MDTKGSGAHREGEETGNSNAGAMTVAREYRRGNWTLPETMLLIEAKKRVHEERHPADLGLARWRWVEDYCWRAGCRRSQNQCNDRWDNLMRDYKKVRAYEHA
;
A
#
# COMPACT_ATOMS: atom_id res chain seq x y z
N MET A 1 7.41 27.07 -30.34
CA MET A 1 6.19 26.27 -30.16
C MET A 1 6.39 25.06 -31.05
N ASP A 2 7.05 24.02 -30.56
CA ASP A 2 7.31 22.80 -31.34
C ASP A 2 7.33 21.60 -30.40
N THR A 3 7.01 20.47 -31.01
CA THR A 3 6.20 19.39 -30.48
C THR A 3 6.97 18.16 -30.00
N LYS A 4 6.35 17.42 -29.05
CA LYS A 4 6.35 15.95 -28.83
C LYS A 4 7.68 15.23 -28.58
N GLY A 5 7.71 14.45 -27.48
CA GLY A 5 8.71 13.40 -27.26
C GLY A 5 8.36 12.49 -26.08
N SER A 6 7.66 11.40 -26.37
CA SER A 6 7.34 10.19 -25.59
C SER A 6 8.03 9.97 -24.24
N GLY A 7 7.22 9.85 -23.17
CA GLY A 7 7.60 9.17 -21.92
C GLY A 7 7.08 7.74 -21.93
N ALA A 8 8.00 6.78 -22.03
CA ALA A 8 7.73 5.35 -22.07
C ALA A 8 7.04 4.87 -20.77
N HIS A 9 5.83 4.31 -20.91
CA HIS A 9 5.23 3.47 -19.89
C HIS A 9 6.01 2.16 -19.83
N ARG A 10 6.68 1.91 -18.70
CA ARG A 10 7.36 0.64 -18.43
C ARG A 10 6.32 -0.31 -17.86
N GLU A 11 5.77 -1.15 -18.71
CA GLU A 11 5.02 -2.35 -18.33
C GLU A 11 5.99 -3.30 -17.62
N GLY A 12 5.71 -3.59 -16.36
CA GLY A 12 6.43 -4.60 -15.58
C GLY A 12 5.48 -5.75 -15.28
N GLU A 13 5.80 -6.91 -15.85
CA GLU A 13 5.15 -8.20 -15.65
C GLU A 13 4.89 -8.52 -14.16
N GLU A 14 3.62 -8.75 -13.82
CA GLU A 14 3.23 -9.44 -12.58
C GLU A 14 3.28 -10.96 -12.86
N THR A 15 4.41 -11.59 -12.54
CA THR A 15 4.54 -13.06 -12.55
C THR A 15 3.74 -13.64 -11.38
N GLY A 16 2.63 -14.29 -11.72
CA GLY A 16 1.80 -15.04 -10.77
C GLY A 16 2.52 -16.28 -10.27
N ASN A 17 2.70 -16.38 -8.95
CA ASN A 17 3.10 -17.62 -8.28
C ASN A 17 1.87 -18.23 -7.59
N SER A 18 1.31 -19.26 -8.22
CA SER A 18 0.17 -20.02 -7.73
C SER A 18 0.56 -20.95 -6.59
N ASN A 19 -0.12 -20.87 -5.44
CA ASN A 19 -0.23 -22.03 -4.57
C ASN A 19 -1.61 -22.10 -3.87
N ALA A 20 -2.26 -23.24 -4.13
CA ALA A 20 -3.49 -23.85 -3.65
C ALA A 20 -4.39 -23.16 -2.59
N GLY A 21 -5.71 -23.17 -2.87
CA GLY A 21 -6.66 -23.72 -1.90
C GLY A 21 -7.64 -22.78 -1.19
N ALA A 22 -8.34 -21.91 -1.90
CA ALA A 22 -9.67 -21.42 -1.54
C ALA A 22 -10.27 -20.70 -2.76
N MET A 23 -11.56 -20.83 -3.03
CA MET A 23 -12.28 -19.92 -3.94
C MET A 23 -12.33 -18.52 -3.28
N THR A 24 -11.19 -17.84 -3.21
CA THR A 24 -11.17 -16.40 -2.97
C THR A 24 -11.67 -15.77 -4.24
N VAL A 25 -12.88 -15.19 -4.20
CA VAL A 25 -13.29 -14.22 -5.23
C VAL A 25 -12.12 -13.26 -5.39
N ALA A 26 -11.55 -13.18 -6.59
CA ALA A 26 -10.39 -12.36 -6.85
C ALA A 26 -10.73 -10.91 -6.46
N ARG A 27 -9.97 -10.36 -5.50
CA ARG A 27 -10.13 -8.97 -5.08
C ARG A 27 -9.76 -8.07 -6.24
N GLU A 28 -10.71 -7.26 -6.70
CA GLU A 28 -10.43 -6.21 -7.68
C GLU A 28 -9.82 -5.00 -6.97
N TYR A 29 -8.52 -4.78 -7.19
CA TYR A 29 -7.79 -3.66 -6.62
C TYR A 29 -7.81 -2.44 -7.52
N ARG A 30 -7.99 -1.28 -6.91
CA ARG A 30 -7.97 0.02 -7.56
C ARG A 30 -6.54 0.40 -7.94
N ARG A 31 -6.35 0.81 -9.21
CA ARG A 31 -5.12 1.44 -9.71
C ARG A 31 -5.23 2.98 -9.63
N GLY A 32 -4.09 3.66 -9.67
CA GLY A 32 -4.02 5.13 -9.70
C GLY A 32 -3.86 5.80 -8.33
N ASN A 33 -4.03 7.13 -8.30
CA ASN A 33 -3.68 8.00 -7.18
C ASN A 33 -4.39 7.62 -5.87
N TRP A 34 -3.64 7.70 -4.76
CA TRP A 34 -4.17 7.53 -3.41
C TRP A 34 -4.98 8.76 -3.00
N THR A 35 -6.20 8.55 -2.54
CA THR A 35 -6.99 9.64 -1.97
C THR A 35 -6.55 9.93 -0.53
N LEU A 36 -6.92 11.10 -0.01
CA LEU A 36 -6.68 11.43 1.39
C LEU A 36 -7.40 10.42 2.32
N PRO A 37 -8.69 10.08 2.14
CA PRO A 37 -9.35 9.05 2.95
C PRO A 37 -8.64 7.69 2.92
N GLU A 38 -8.19 7.22 1.75
CA GLU A 38 -7.44 5.96 1.64
C GLU A 38 -6.13 6.02 2.44
N THR A 39 -5.43 7.15 2.38
CA THR A 39 -4.18 7.36 3.12
C THR A 39 -4.42 7.41 4.63
N MET A 40 -5.47 8.09 5.08
CA MET A 40 -5.84 8.16 6.51
C MET A 40 -6.17 6.77 7.06
N LEU A 41 -6.91 5.96 6.31
CA LEU A 41 -7.26 4.59 6.68
C LEU A 41 -6.01 3.68 6.80
N LEU A 42 -5.06 3.82 5.88
CA LEU A 42 -3.79 3.09 5.95
C LEU A 42 -3.00 3.46 7.22
N ILE A 43 -2.95 4.74 7.58
CA ILE A 43 -2.28 5.21 8.80
C ILE A 43 -2.96 4.61 10.04
N GLU A 44 -4.30 4.60 10.05
CA GLU A 44 -5.10 4.03 11.15
C GLU A 44 -4.87 2.52 11.31
N ALA A 45 -4.82 1.78 10.19
CA ALA A 45 -4.49 0.36 10.19
C ALA A 45 -3.08 0.12 10.76
N LYS A 46 -2.11 0.93 10.35
CA LYS A 46 -0.72 0.83 10.79
C LYS A 46 -0.53 1.16 12.27
N LYS A 47 -1.32 2.08 12.81
CA LYS A 47 -1.37 2.38 14.25
C LYS A 47 -1.83 1.16 15.05
N ARG A 48 -2.91 0.49 14.64
CA ARG A 48 -3.41 -0.73 15.30
C ARG A 48 -2.42 -1.88 15.30
N VAL A 49 -1.78 -2.13 14.15
CA VAL A 49 -0.72 -3.14 14.04
C VAL A 49 0.40 -2.89 15.06
N HIS A 50 0.77 -1.62 15.26
CA HIS A 50 1.81 -1.24 16.22
C HIS A 50 1.35 -1.37 17.69
N GLU A 51 0.10 -1.00 17.99
CA GLU A 51 -0.46 -1.04 19.35
C GLU A 51 -0.76 -2.47 19.83
N GLU A 52 -1.26 -3.34 18.97
CA GLU A 52 -1.79 -4.65 19.36
C GLU A 52 -0.73 -5.78 19.36
N ARG A 53 0.55 -5.51 19.03
CA ARG A 53 1.65 -6.51 18.91
C ARG A 53 1.14 -7.85 18.39
N HIS A 54 0.62 -7.85 17.17
CA HIS A 54 0.00 -9.05 16.58
C HIS A 54 1.06 -10.14 16.34
N PRO A 55 0.76 -11.42 16.63
CA PRO A 55 1.60 -12.56 16.22
C PRO A 55 1.87 -12.65 14.70
N ALA A 56 1.13 -11.86 13.90
CA ALA A 56 1.33 -11.64 12.46
C ALA A 56 2.51 -10.71 12.12
N ASP A 57 3.37 -10.33 13.08
CA ASP A 57 4.56 -9.48 12.88
C ASP A 57 5.58 -10.02 11.85
N LEU A 58 5.40 -11.25 11.38
CA LEU A 58 6.08 -11.80 10.20
C LEU A 58 5.60 -11.09 8.91
N GLY A 59 6.22 -9.95 8.59
CA GLY A 59 6.25 -9.28 7.27
C GLY A 59 4.97 -9.36 6.42
N LEU A 60 4.82 -10.48 5.68
CA LEU A 60 3.68 -10.78 4.81
C LEU A 60 2.34 -10.89 5.57
N ALA A 61 2.32 -11.50 6.74
CA ALA A 61 1.11 -11.65 7.55
C ALA A 61 0.60 -10.28 8.05
N ARG A 62 1.52 -9.39 8.41
CA ARG A 62 1.22 -8.01 8.81
C ARG A 62 0.52 -7.24 7.70
N TRP A 63 1.07 -7.27 6.49
CA TRP A 63 0.49 -6.52 5.39
C TRP A 63 -0.83 -7.11 4.89
N ARG A 64 -1.02 -8.43 5.01
CA ARG A 64 -2.32 -9.07 4.73
C ARG A 64 -3.40 -8.54 5.66
N TRP A 65 -3.09 -8.41 6.95
CA TRP A 65 -4.04 -7.82 7.90
C TRP A 65 -4.37 -6.36 7.57
N VAL A 66 -3.35 -5.57 7.20
CA VAL A 66 -3.55 -4.17 6.78
C VAL A 66 -4.46 -4.10 5.56
N GLU A 67 -4.24 -4.95 4.56
CA GLU A 67 -5.09 -5.05 3.39
C GLU A 67 -6.54 -5.38 3.78
N ASP A 68 -6.74 -6.40 4.62
CA ASP A 68 -8.07 -6.81 5.08
C ASP A 68 -8.79 -5.69 5.83
N TYR A 69 -8.06 -4.95 6.68
CA TYR A 69 -8.60 -3.81 7.40
C TYR A 69 -9.04 -2.70 6.43
N CYS A 70 -8.17 -2.31 5.50
CA CYS A 70 -8.45 -1.31 4.48
C CYS A 70 -9.63 -1.72 3.59
N TRP A 71 -9.66 -2.99 3.17
CA TRP A 71 -10.70 -3.55 2.30
C TRP A 71 -12.09 -3.46 2.93
N ARG A 72 -12.22 -3.85 4.20
CA ARG A 72 -13.52 -3.77 4.92
C ARG A 72 -14.06 -2.35 5.03
N ALA A 73 -13.20 -1.34 4.99
CA ALA A 73 -13.58 0.06 4.99
C ALA A 73 -13.64 0.68 3.57
N GLY A 74 -13.64 -0.14 2.53
CA GLY A 74 -13.85 0.29 1.14
C GLY A 74 -12.58 0.73 0.39
N CYS A 75 -11.41 0.69 1.02
CA CYS A 75 -10.14 0.94 0.37
C CYS A 75 -9.67 -0.33 -0.35
N ARG A 76 -9.96 -0.41 -1.66
CA ARG A 76 -9.63 -1.55 -2.52
C ARG A 76 -8.17 -1.52 -2.97
N ARG A 77 -7.23 -1.50 -2.02
CA ARG A 77 -5.78 -1.52 -2.30
C ARG A 77 -5.19 -2.84 -1.85
N SER A 78 -4.30 -3.42 -2.65
CA SER A 78 -3.63 -4.67 -2.32
C SER A 78 -2.62 -4.50 -1.20
N GLN A 79 -2.14 -5.63 -0.68
CA GLN A 79 -1.02 -5.70 0.24
C GLN A 79 0.19 -4.84 -0.20
N ASN A 80 0.65 -5.06 -1.43
CA ASN A 80 1.83 -4.39 -1.98
C ASN A 80 1.58 -2.89 -2.15
N GLN A 81 0.40 -2.50 -2.63
CA GLN A 81 0.04 -1.09 -2.74
C GLN A 81 0.05 -0.37 -1.38
N CYS A 82 -0.45 -1.02 -0.33
CA CYS A 82 -0.41 -0.48 1.03
C CYS A 82 1.03 -0.35 1.55
N ASN A 83 1.87 -1.35 1.29
CA ASN A 83 3.28 -1.33 1.67
C ASN A 83 4.05 -0.19 0.98
N ASP A 84 3.96 -0.09 -0.34
CA ASP A 84 4.65 0.93 -1.13
C ASP A 84 4.20 2.34 -0.74
N ARG A 85 2.89 2.52 -0.49
CA ARG A 85 2.36 3.81 -0.04
C ARG A 85 2.91 4.20 1.32
N TRP A 86 2.98 3.25 2.25
CA TRP A 86 3.53 3.48 3.58
C TRP A 86 5.01 3.84 3.55
N ASP A 87 5.81 3.12 2.76
CA ASP A 87 7.25 3.38 2.65
C ASP A 87 7.53 4.76 2.08
N ASN A 88 6.77 5.18 1.07
CA ASN A 88 6.84 6.54 0.53
C ASN A 88 6.43 7.59 1.57
N LEU A 89 5.32 7.37 2.28
CA LEU A 89 4.84 8.28 3.32
C LEU A 89 5.87 8.47 4.44
N MET A 90 6.45 7.38 4.94
CA MET A 90 7.45 7.42 6.00
C MET A 90 8.75 8.07 5.54
N ARG A 91 9.15 7.88 4.28
CA ARG A 91 10.31 8.57 3.69
C ARG A 91 10.11 10.08 3.71
N ASP A 92 8.96 10.56 3.24
CA ASP A 92 8.70 11.99 3.16
C ASP A 92 8.45 12.61 4.55
N TYR A 93 7.76 11.91 5.45
CA TYR A 93 7.63 12.31 6.84
C TYR A 93 9.00 12.52 7.51
N LYS A 94 9.93 11.59 7.34
CA LYS A 94 11.29 11.71 7.88
C LYS A 94 12.02 12.95 7.35
N LYS A 95 11.86 13.27 6.06
CA LYS A 95 12.46 14.47 5.46
C LYS A 95 11.89 15.75 6.09
N VAL A 96 10.56 15.83 6.23
CA VAL A 96 9.89 16.99 6.84
C VAL A 96 10.35 17.16 8.28
N ARG A 97 10.36 16.09 9.08
CA ARG A 97 10.84 16.14 10.47
C ARG A 97 12.31 16.54 10.56
N ALA A 98 13.17 16.03 9.68
CA ALA A 98 14.57 16.44 9.66
C ALA A 98 14.74 17.93 9.38
N TYR A 99 13.90 18.51 8.50
CA TYR A 99 13.90 19.94 8.22
C TYR A 99 13.36 20.78 9.39
N GLU A 100 12.33 20.32 10.11
CA GLU A 100 11.78 21.02 11.28
C GLU A 100 12.72 21.05 12.49
N HIS A 101 13.66 20.11 12.57
CA HIS A 101 14.65 19.98 13.65
C HIS A 101 16.06 20.46 13.24
N ALA A 102 16.20 21.09 12.08
CA ALA A 102 17.44 21.70 11.58
C ALA A 102 17.49 23.19 11.93
#